data_AF-A0A429X234-F1
#
_entry.id   AF-A0A429X234-F1
#
_cell.length_a   1.000
_cell.length_b   1.000
_cell.length_c   1.000
_cell.angle_alpha   90.00
_cell.angle_beta   90.00
_cell.angle_gamma   90.00
#
_symmetry.space_group_name_H-M   'P 1'
#
loop_
_entity.id
_entity.type
_entity.pdbx_description
1 polymer ?
#
loop_
_entity_poly.entity_id
_entity_poly.type
_entity_poly.pdbx_seq_one_letter_code
_entity_poly.pdbx_strand_id
1 'polypeptide(L)'
;MRVHEPESLILSGSVVAIGAFDGVHCGHQTVIREMVKNSHSKRVSSVVYTFDPPPRAYFQGAQILTNPNEKLKLLKDLGVDHVVLAKFDEHYLQRTPDDFINELSMMNPRSITVGDDFRFGHKRGGDVSLLKKHFLVNPIRPICCANGERISSTRIRELILQGKQDQALPLLGWG
;
A
#
# COMPACT_ATOMS: atom_id res chain seq x y z
N MET A 1 11.82 2.59 11.29
CA MET A 1 10.37 2.55 11.02
C MET A 1 9.57 2.75 12.31
N ARG A 2 8.63 3.71 12.33
CA ARG A 2 7.59 3.88 13.36
C ARG A 2 6.23 3.52 12.79
N VAL A 3 5.34 2.96 13.61
CA VAL A 3 3.98 2.54 13.21
C VAL A 3 2.96 3.44 13.90
N HIS A 4 1.93 3.83 13.16
CA HIS A 4 0.95 4.82 13.55
C HIS A 4 -0.45 4.34 13.21
N GLU A 5 -1.41 4.71 14.05
CA GLU A 5 -2.83 4.61 13.73
C GLU A 5 -3.25 5.75 12.78
N PRO A 6 -4.39 5.62 12.07
CA PRO A 6 -4.97 6.73 11.32
C PRO A 6 -5.03 8.03 12.13
N GLU A 7 -4.85 9.16 11.47
CA GLU A 7 -4.92 10.52 12.06
C GLU A 7 -3.88 10.83 13.17
N SER A 8 -2.94 9.92 13.47
CA SER A 8 -1.93 10.15 14.52
C SER A 8 -0.58 10.67 14.01
N LEU A 9 -0.33 10.58 12.70
CA LEU A 9 0.94 10.98 12.09
C LEU A 9 0.85 12.39 11.48
N ILE A 10 1.58 13.34 12.07
CA ILE A 10 1.73 14.70 11.55
C ILE A 10 3.18 14.89 11.09
N LEU A 11 3.38 15.36 9.86
CA LEU A 11 4.71 15.60 9.28
C LEU A 11 4.74 16.93 8.53
N SER A 12 5.91 17.57 8.51
CA SER A 12 6.16 18.78 7.70
C SER A 12 6.43 18.47 6.23
N GLY A 13 6.58 17.20 5.86
CA GLY A 13 6.74 16.74 4.49
C GLY A 13 6.91 15.23 4.40
N SER A 14 6.34 14.60 3.38
CA SER A 14 6.50 13.17 3.13
C SER A 14 6.45 12.77 1.65
N VAL A 15 6.85 11.54 1.34
CA VAL A 15 6.42 10.83 0.12
C VAL A 15 5.63 9.61 0.58
N VAL A 16 4.43 9.44 0.04
CA VAL A 16 3.47 8.44 0.53
C VAL A 16 3.20 7.38 -0.53
N ALA A 17 3.23 6.10 -0.17
CA ALA A 17 2.67 5.01 -0.97
C ALA A 17 1.45 4.40 -0.27
N ILE A 18 0.33 4.25 -0.98
CA ILE A 18 -0.94 3.76 -0.42
C ILE A 18 -1.31 2.43 -1.08
N GLY A 19 -1.63 1.41 -0.27
CA GLY A 19 -2.05 0.12 -0.79
C GLY A 19 -2.23 -0.95 0.29
N ALA A 20 -2.87 -2.06 -0.08
CA ALA A 20 -3.07 -3.21 0.80
C ALA A 20 -1.75 -3.90 1.17
N PHE A 21 -0.78 -3.87 0.25
CA PHE A 21 0.57 -4.44 0.37
C PHE A 21 0.61 -5.89 0.93
N ASP A 22 -0.44 -6.67 0.68
CA ASP A 22 -0.52 -8.04 1.17
C ASP A 22 0.49 -8.96 0.44
N GLY A 23 1.33 -9.65 1.20
CA GLY A 23 2.46 -10.42 0.71
C GLY A 23 3.73 -9.60 0.44
N VAL A 24 3.65 -8.26 0.40
CA VAL A 24 4.74 -7.35 0.01
C VAL A 24 5.57 -7.91 -1.17
N HIS A 25 4.87 -8.41 -2.19
CA HIS A 25 5.47 -9.12 -3.32
C HIS A 25 6.36 -8.21 -4.19
N CYS A 26 7.12 -8.77 -5.13
CA CYS A 26 8.06 -8.03 -6.00
C CYS A 26 7.48 -6.74 -6.58
N GLY A 27 6.23 -6.78 -7.07
CA GLY A 27 5.53 -5.57 -7.52
C GLY A 27 5.38 -4.47 -6.46
N HIS A 28 5.00 -4.82 -5.22
CA HIS A 28 4.95 -3.88 -4.10
C HIS A 28 6.34 -3.39 -3.72
N GLN A 29 7.34 -4.29 -3.69
CA GLN A 29 8.71 -3.91 -3.35
C GLN A 29 9.26 -2.85 -4.31
N THR A 30 9.00 -2.97 -5.61
CA THR A 30 9.39 -1.96 -6.60
C THR A 30 8.79 -0.59 -6.27
N VAL A 31 7.49 -0.54 -6.00
CA VAL A 31 6.77 0.69 -5.65
C VAL A 31 7.34 1.32 -4.38
N ILE A 32 7.56 0.51 -3.34
CA ILE A 32 8.04 0.98 -2.04
C ILE A 32 9.49 1.46 -2.15
N ARG A 33 10.38 0.74 -2.84
CA ARG A 33 11.77 1.15 -3.05
C ARG A 33 11.86 2.46 -3.83
N GLU A 34 11.02 2.64 -4.85
CA GLU A 34 10.96 3.90 -5.60
C GLU A 34 10.48 5.05 -4.71
N MET A 35 9.45 4.81 -3.89
CA MET A 35 8.94 5.78 -2.93
C MET A 35 10.02 6.20 -1.91
N VAL A 36 10.74 5.23 -1.33
CA VAL A 36 11.85 5.47 -0.39
C VAL A 36 12.98 6.25 -1.07
N LYS A 37 13.39 5.87 -2.29
CA LYS A 37 14.39 6.62 -3.06
C LYS A 37 13.97 8.08 -3.29
N ASN A 38 12.69 8.30 -3.58
CA ASN A 38 12.12 9.62 -3.82
C ASN A 38 12.01 10.46 -2.53
N SER A 39 11.73 9.84 -1.39
CA SER A 39 11.72 10.54 -0.10
C SER A 39 13.12 11.03 0.26
N HIS A 40 14.15 10.20 0.04
CA HIS A 40 15.55 10.59 0.24
C HIS A 40 15.98 11.75 -0.67
N SER A 41 15.65 11.71 -1.96
CA SER A 41 16.02 12.80 -2.89
C SER A 41 15.38 14.14 -2.52
N LYS A 42 14.16 14.10 -1.97
CA LYS A 42 13.42 15.26 -1.47
C LYS A 42 13.74 15.64 -0.03
N ARG A 43 14.56 14.86 0.68
CA ARG A 43 14.90 15.05 2.11
C ARG A 43 13.66 15.13 3.01
N VAL A 44 12.68 14.25 2.76
CA VAL A 44 11.44 14.12 3.55
C VAL A 44 11.21 12.66 3.93
N SER A 45 10.31 12.40 4.89
CA SER A 45 10.05 11.02 5.34
C SER A 45 9.34 10.17 4.28
N SER A 46 9.67 8.89 4.23
CA SER A 46 8.90 7.87 3.52
C SER A 46 7.74 7.37 4.37
N VAL A 47 6.54 7.27 3.78
CA VAL A 47 5.34 6.79 4.46
C VAL A 47 4.65 5.71 3.64
N VAL A 48 4.37 4.57 4.25
CA VAL A 48 3.46 3.58 3.71
C VAL A 48 2.13 3.68 4.46
N TYR A 49 1.05 3.94 3.72
CA TYR A 49 -0.31 3.83 4.23
C TYR A 49 -0.88 2.47 3.82
N THR A 50 -1.19 1.62 4.80
CA THR A 50 -1.68 0.26 4.55
C THR A 50 -2.78 -0.14 5.51
N PHE A 51 -3.29 -1.36 5.32
CA PHE A 51 -4.52 -1.84 5.92
C PHE A 51 -4.33 -3.20 6.57
N ASP A 52 -4.99 -3.39 7.71
CA ASP A 52 -5.16 -4.70 8.34
C ASP A 52 -6.60 -4.91 8.86
N PRO A 53 -7.30 -5.98 8.45
CA PRO A 53 -6.92 -6.90 7.37
C PRO A 53 -6.83 -6.19 6.01
N PRO A 54 -6.15 -6.78 5.01
CA PRO A 54 -6.23 -6.29 3.63
C PRO A 54 -7.70 -6.19 3.18
N PRO A 55 -8.14 -5.12 2.47
CA PRO A 55 -9.55 -4.92 2.12
C PRO A 55 -10.17 -6.10 1.37
N ARG A 56 -9.39 -6.76 0.50
CA ARG A 56 -9.84 -7.97 -0.21
C ARG A 56 -10.10 -9.15 0.74
N ALA A 57 -9.27 -9.32 1.77
CA ALA A 57 -9.51 -10.34 2.79
C ALA A 57 -10.78 -10.01 3.59
N TYR A 58 -10.97 -8.75 3.95
CA TYR A 58 -12.19 -8.30 4.64
C TYR A 58 -13.47 -8.54 3.83
N PHE A 59 -13.50 -8.11 2.57
CA PHE A 59 -14.72 -8.18 1.74
C PHE A 59 -15.01 -9.56 1.14
N GLN A 60 -13.97 -10.35 0.87
CA GLN A 60 -14.10 -11.59 0.06
C GLN A 60 -13.62 -12.84 0.80
N GLY A 61 -13.20 -12.72 2.06
CA GLY A 61 -12.62 -13.84 2.80
C GLY A 61 -11.32 -14.37 2.17
N ALA A 62 -10.64 -13.55 1.36
CA ALA A 62 -9.43 -13.95 0.68
C ALA A 62 -8.31 -14.28 1.68
N GLN A 63 -7.57 -15.36 1.43
CA GLN A 63 -6.42 -15.76 2.24
C GLN A 63 -5.42 -14.61 2.38
N ILE A 64 -5.04 -14.25 3.61
CA ILE A 64 -4.01 -13.24 3.88
C ILE A 64 -2.64 -13.85 3.60
N LEU A 65 -1.80 -13.16 2.83
CA LEU A 65 -0.47 -13.66 2.44
C LEU A 65 0.60 -13.37 3.49
N THR A 66 0.47 -12.25 4.21
CA THR A 66 1.38 -11.86 5.30
C THR A 66 0.58 -11.28 6.44
N ASN A 67 0.81 -11.77 7.66
CA ASN A 67 0.20 -11.18 8.85
C ASN A 67 0.77 -9.76 9.12
N PRO A 68 0.18 -8.97 10.03
CA PRO A 68 0.62 -7.60 10.29
C PRO A 68 2.09 -7.47 10.70
N ASN A 69 2.56 -8.36 11.58
CA ASN A 69 3.94 -8.34 12.06
C ASN A 69 4.93 -8.64 10.95
N GLU A 70 4.63 -9.63 10.11
CA GLU A 70 5.42 -9.94 8.91
C GLU A 70 5.42 -8.77 7.94
N LYS A 71 4.24 -8.21 7.61
CA LYS A 71 4.11 -7.05 6.73
C LYS A 71 4.98 -5.89 7.23
N LEU A 72 4.90 -5.56 8.52
CA LEU A 72 5.70 -4.50 9.12
C LEU A 72 7.21 -4.79 9.05
N LYS A 73 7.64 -6.04 9.30
CA LYS A 73 9.04 -6.43 9.13
C LYS A 73 9.51 -6.23 7.69
N LEU A 74 8.75 -6.70 6.72
CA LEU A 74 9.08 -6.56 5.29
C LEU A 74 9.12 -5.08 4.86
N LEU A 75 8.19 -4.25 5.32
CA LEU A 75 8.22 -2.80 5.05
C LEU A 75 9.45 -2.13 5.67
N LYS A 76 9.85 -2.55 6.88
CA LYS A 76 11.08 -2.07 7.53
C LYS A 76 12.32 -2.45 6.73
N ASP A 77 12.39 -3.68 6.24
CA ASP A 77 13.51 -4.18 5.44
C ASP A 77 13.65 -3.45 4.09
N LEU A 78 12.57 -2.83 3.60
CA LEU A 78 12.58 -1.96 2.41
C LEU A 78 12.99 -0.50 2.70
N GLY A 79 13.29 -0.15 3.97
CA GLY A 79 13.77 1.18 4.35
C GLY A 79 12.69 2.21 4.65
N VAL A 80 11.46 1.79 4.96
CA VAL A 80 10.35 2.70 5.27
C VAL A 80 10.54 3.40 6.63
N ASP A 81 10.32 4.72 6.68
CA ASP A 81 10.43 5.52 7.91
C ASP A 81 9.17 5.41 8.78
N HIS A 82 8.00 5.50 8.16
CA HIS A 82 6.71 5.46 8.84
C HIS A 82 5.71 4.55 8.14
N VAL A 83 4.91 3.84 8.94
CA VAL A 83 3.73 3.10 8.45
C VAL A 83 2.50 3.64 9.17
N VAL A 84 1.49 4.04 8.41
CA VAL A 84 0.13 4.17 8.92
C VAL A 84 -0.56 2.83 8.67
N LEU A 85 -0.89 2.11 9.73
CA LEU A 85 -1.57 0.82 9.67
C LEU A 85 -3.03 1.02 10.05
N ALA A 86 -3.88 1.25 9.06
CA ALA A 86 -5.29 1.42 9.29
C ALA A 86 -5.96 0.07 9.57
N LYS A 87 -6.63 -0.03 10.73
CA LYS A 87 -7.55 -1.14 10.98
C LYS A 87 -8.72 -1.05 10.01
N PHE A 88 -8.87 -2.04 9.14
CA PHE A 88 -9.90 -2.07 8.10
C PHE A 88 -11.14 -2.82 8.61
N ASP A 89 -11.97 -2.11 9.37
CA ASP A 89 -13.22 -2.62 9.95
C ASP A 89 -14.45 -1.78 9.54
N GLU A 90 -15.62 -2.08 10.11
CA GLU A 90 -16.86 -1.37 9.81
C GLU A 90 -16.76 0.14 10.04
N HIS A 91 -15.99 0.57 11.04
CA HIS A 91 -15.77 1.97 11.33
C HIS A 91 -14.93 2.62 10.22
N TYR A 92 -13.85 1.97 9.80
CA TYR A 92 -13.03 2.46 8.68
C TYR A 92 -13.85 2.61 7.38
N LEU A 93 -14.81 1.70 7.15
CA LEU A 93 -15.68 1.76 5.97
C LEU A 93 -16.61 2.99 5.94
N GLN A 94 -16.90 3.62 7.08
CA GLN A 94 -17.72 4.82 7.13
C GLN A 94 -16.96 6.10 6.77
N ARG A 95 -15.62 6.07 6.76
CA ARG A 95 -14.79 7.25 6.44
C ARG A 95 -15.12 7.76 5.05
N THR A 96 -15.43 9.04 4.94
CA THR A 96 -15.70 9.69 3.65
C THR A 96 -14.41 9.89 2.86
N PRO A 97 -14.49 10.18 1.54
CA PRO A 97 -13.31 10.62 0.79
C PRO A 97 -12.63 11.84 1.41
N ASP A 98 -13.41 12.78 1.96
CA ASP A 98 -12.89 13.99 2.58
C ASP A 98 -12.12 13.69 3.88
N ASP A 99 -12.61 12.76 4.71
CA ASP A 99 -11.90 12.32 5.92
C ASP A 99 -10.51 11.76 5.57
N PHE A 100 -10.45 10.92 4.53
CA PHE A 100 -9.18 10.35 4.06
C PHE A 100 -8.24 11.42 3.47
N ILE A 101 -8.77 12.40 2.73
CA ILE A 101 -7.96 13.50 2.18
C ILE A 101 -7.42 14.41 3.30
N ASN A 102 -8.24 14.70 4.31
CA ASN A 102 -7.85 15.50 5.46
C ASN A 102 -6.74 14.80 6.25
N GLU A 103 -6.89 13.49 6.50
CA GLU A 103 -5.86 12.66 7.12
C GLU A 103 -4.55 12.67 6.30
N LEU A 104 -4.63 12.47 4.98
CA LEU A 104 -3.45 12.53 4.11
C LEU A 104 -2.75 13.89 4.19
N SER A 105 -3.51 14.98 4.33
CA SER A 105 -2.99 16.34 4.41
C SER A 105 -2.13 16.55 5.67
N MET A 106 -2.41 15.84 6.77
CA MET A 106 -1.62 15.91 8.01
C MET A 106 -0.16 15.46 7.82
N MET A 107 0.10 14.61 6.82
CA MET A 107 1.44 14.13 6.50
C MET A 107 2.18 15.01 5.49
N ASN A 108 1.55 16.08 4.99
CA ASN A 108 2.05 17.01 3.99
C ASN A 108 2.78 16.33 2.80
N PRO A 109 2.08 15.48 2.02
CA PRO A 109 2.69 14.67 0.98
C PRO A 109 3.21 15.54 -0.18
N ARG A 110 4.51 15.45 -0.46
CA ARG A 110 5.15 16.01 -1.66
C ARG A 110 4.78 15.25 -2.92
N SER A 111 4.48 13.96 -2.77
CA SER A 111 3.90 13.13 -3.82
C SER A 111 3.29 11.88 -3.21
N ILE A 112 2.19 11.41 -3.81
CA ILE A 112 1.50 10.18 -3.43
C ILE A 112 1.59 9.18 -4.56
N THR A 113 1.89 7.93 -4.24
CA THR A 113 1.95 6.82 -5.17
C THR A 113 0.84 5.82 -4.85
N VAL A 114 0.02 5.51 -5.85
CA VAL A 114 -1.12 4.58 -5.76
C VAL A 114 -1.24 3.73 -7.03
N GLY A 115 -1.99 2.62 -6.97
CA GLY A 115 -2.42 1.91 -8.18
C GLY A 115 -3.31 2.79 -9.06
N ASP A 116 -3.27 2.58 -10.38
CA ASP A 116 -4.12 3.29 -11.34
C ASP A 116 -5.63 3.08 -11.10
N ASP A 117 -6.01 1.93 -10.56
CA ASP A 117 -7.38 1.56 -10.17
C ASP A 117 -7.73 1.90 -8.71
N PHE A 118 -6.88 2.66 -8.00
CA PHE A 118 -7.08 2.95 -6.58
C PHE A 118 -8.42 3.67 -6.32
N ARG A 119 -9.10 3.23 -5.25
CA ARG A 119 -10.36 3.76 -4.75
C ARG A 119 -10.31 3.83 -3.23
N PHE A 120 -10.94 4.85 -2.65
CA PHE A 120 -10.97 5.09 -1.21
C PHE A 120 -12.28 5.74 -0.78
N GLY A 121 -12.46 5.87 0.54
CA GLY A 121 -13.67 6.39 1.16
C GLY A 121 -14.87 5.44 1.06
N HIS A 122 -15.91 5.78 1.82
CA HIS A 122 -17.15 5.03 1.94
C HIS A 122 -17.74 4.78 0.55
N LYS A 123 -18.14 3.52 0.29
CA LYS A 123 -18.65 3.04 -1.00
C LYS A 123 -17.76 3.38 -2.21
N ARG A 124 -16.44 3.51 -2.01
CA ARG A 124 -15.48 3.87 -3.06
C ARG A 124 -15.78 5.24 -3.70
N GLY A 125 -16.28 6.19 -2.91
CA GLY A 125 -16.62 7.54 -3.38
C GLY A 125 -15.42 8.36 -3.86
N GLY A 126 -14.20 7.98 -3.48
CA GLY A 126 -12.96 8.62 -3.92
C GLY A 126 -12.16 7.76 -4.92
N ASP A 127 -11.48 8.44 -5.85
CA ASP A 127 -10.63 7.83 -6.86
C ASP A 127 -9.33 8.63 -7.09
N VAL A 128 -8.46 8.12 -7.97
CA VAL A 128 -7.20 8.79 -8.34
C VAL A 128 -7.44 10.21 -8.87
N SER A 129 -8.53 10.44 -9.60
CA SER A 129 -8.87 11.76 -10.14
C SER A 129 -9.19 12.75 -9.03
N LEU A 130 -9.93 12.32 -8.00
CA LEU A 130 -10.19 13.10 -6.82
C LEU A 130 -8.89 13.41 -6.06
N LEU A 131 -8.02 12.41 -5.80
CA LEU A 131 -6.74 12.66 -5.13
C LEU A 131 -5.87 13.69 -5.87
N LYS A 132 -5.86 13.65 -7.21
CA LYS A 132 -5.10 14.61 -8.04
C LYS A 132 -5.57 16.06 -7.90
N LYS A 133 -6.79 16.31 -7.42
CA LYS A 133 -7.26 17.67 -7.12
C LYS A 133 -6.60 18.25 -5.87
N HIS A 134 -6.09 17.40 -4.98
CA HIS A 134 -5.53 17.80 -3.68
C HIS A 134 -4.03 17.59 -3.59
N PHE A 135 -3.47 16.60 -4.30
CA PHE A 135 -2.07 16.20 -4.17
C PHE A 135 -1.41 15.93 -5.53
N LEU A 136 -0.09 15.97 -5.55
CA LEU A 136 0.69 15.40 -6.67
C LEU A 136 0.62 13.87 -6.60
N VAL A 137 -0.12 13.24 -7.51
CA VAL A 137 -0.31 11.78 -7.54
C VAL A 137 0.40 11.14 -8.72
N ASN A 138 1.21 10.13 -8.44
CA ASN A 138 1.90 9.28 -9.39
C ASN A 138 1.19 7.90 -9.45
N PRO A 139 0.23 7.70 -10.37
CA PRO A 139 -0.38 6.39 -10.54
C PRO A 139 0.65 5.42 -11.12
N ILE A 140 0.75 4.24 -10.52
CA ILE A 140 1.65 3.19 -10.98
C ILE A 140 0.87 2.11 -11.72
N ARG A 141 1.39 1.76 -12.91
CA ARG A 141 0.91 0.62 -13.67
C ARG A 141 1.33 -0.69 -13.00
N PRO A 142 0.54 -1.76 -13.12
CA PRO A 142 0.92 -3.06 -12.61
C PRO A 142 2.32 -3.50 -13.07
N ILE A 143 3.12 -4.00 -12.14
CA ILE A 143 4.45 -4.56 -12.42
C ILE A 143 4.27 -5.99 -12.94
N CYS A 144 4.94 -6.33 -14.03
CA CYS A 144 4.96 -7.67 -14.61
C CYS A 144 6.29 -8.38 -14.33
N CYS A 145 6.27 -9.72 -14.27
CA CYS A 145 7.48 -10.52 -14.26
C CYS A 145 8.07 -10.65 -15.68
N ALA A 146 9.25 -11.29 -15.80
CA ALA A 146 10.01 -11.36 -17.05
C ALA A 146 9.24 -11.97 -18.24
N ASN A 147 8.24 -12.80 -17.98
CA ASN A 147 7.38 -13.40 -19.00
C ASN A 147 6.16 -12.52 -19.39
N GLY A 148 6.07 -11.29 -18.87
CA GLY A 148 5.00 -10.33 -19.19
C GLY A 148 3.75 -10.42 -18.31
N GLU A 149 3.65 -11.41 -17.42
CA GLU A 149 2.47 -11.58 -16.56
C GLU A 149 2.50 -10.65 -15.34
N ARG A 150 1.34 -10.11 -14.95
CA ARG A 150 1.20 -9.25 -13.78
C ARG A 150 1.62 -9.98 -12.49
N ILE A 151 2.37 -9.29 -11.64
CA ILE A 151 2.65 -9.70 -10.26
C ILE A 151 1.57 -9.07 -9.36
N SER A 152 0.79 -9.90 -8.68
CA SER A 152 -0.28 -9.43 -7.78
C SER A 152 -0.57 -10.43 -6.66
N SER A 153 -1.08 -9.95 -5.52
CA SER A 153 -1.54 -10.82 -4.43
C SER A 153 -2.63 -11.80 -4.89
N THR A 154 -3.48 -11.43 -5.86
CA THR A 154 -4.50 -12.35 -6.42
C THR A 154 -3.84 -13.55 -7.09
N ARG A 155 -2.90 -13.31 -8.01
CA ARG A 155 -2.17 -14.37 -8.70
C ARG A 155 -1.39 -15.25 -7.72
N ILE A 156 -0.74 -14.64 -6.72
CA ILE A 156 0.03 -15.38 -5.71
C ILE A 156 -0.90 -16.31 -4.91
N ARG A 157 -2.06 -15.82 -4.47
CA ARG A 157 -3.07 -16.67 -3.78
C ARG A 157 -3.55 -17.81 -4.67
N GLU A 158 -3.86 -17.54 -5.94
CA GLU A 158 -4.29 -18.57 -6.89
C GLU A 158 -3.23 -19.67 -7.07
N LEU A 159 -1.96 -19.30 -7.20
CA LEU A 159 -0.86 -20.26 -7.29
C LEU A 159 -0.71 -21.09 -6.00
N ILE A 160 -0.82 -20.46 -4.83
CA ILE A 160 -0.78 -21.15 -3.53
C ILE A 160 -1.93 -22.14 -3.40
N LEU A 161 -3.16 -21.74 -3.75
CA LEU A 161 -4.35 -22.61 -3.73
C LEU A 161 -4.23 -23.80 -4.69
N GLN A 162 -3.48 -23.64 -5.79
CA GLN A 162 -3.19 -24.71 -6.74
C GLN A 162 -2.00 -25.60 -6.35
N GLY A 163 -1.38 -25.37 -5.18
CA GLY A 163 -0.18 -26.10 -4.75
C GLY A 163 1.09 -25.73 -5.54
N LYS A 164 1.07 -24.66 -6.33
CA LYS A 164 2.19 -24.23 -7.19
C LYS A 164 3.14 -23.28 -6.46
N GLN A 165 3.68 -23.74 -5.33
CA GLN A 165 4.57 -22.93 -4.48
C GLN A 165 5.82 -22.45 -5.23
N ASP A 166 6.43 -23.30 -6.05
CA ASP A 166 7.60 -22.96 -6.87
C ASP A 166 7.38 -21.79 -7.83
N GLN A 167 6.12 -21.53 -8.21
CA GLN A 167 5.75 -20.38 -9.03
C GLN A 167 5.35 -19.17 -8.18
N ALA A 168 4.80 -19.38 -6.97
CA ALA A 168 4.35 -18.30 -6.09
C ALA A 168 5.52 -17.62 -5.36
N LEU A 169 6.47 -18.39 -4.83
CA LEU A 169 7.57 -17.87 -4.01
C LEU A 169 8.46 -16.86 -4.76
N PRO A 170 8.86 -17.09 -6.03
CA PRO A 170 9.65 -16.09 -6.77
C PRO A 170 8.91 -14.76 -6.98
N LEU A 171 7.57 -14.77 -7.00
CA LEU A 171 6.77 -13.55 -7.12
C LEU A 171 6.73 -12.74 -5.82
N LEU A 172 6.89 -13.40 -4.66
CA LEU A 172 7.01 -12.73 -3.36
C LEU A 172 8.36 -12.03 -3.23
N GLY A 173 9.44 -12.65 -3.69
CA GLY A 173 10.77 -12.05 -3.72
C GLY A 173 11.42 -11.89 -2.35
N TRP A 174 11.09 -12.80 -1.43
CA TRP A 174 11.68 -12.91 -0.10
C TRP A 174 12.31 -14.30 0.01
N GLY A 175 13.63 -14.37 -0.12
CA GLY A 175 14.41 -15.61 -0.15
C GLY A 175 15.89 -15.31 -0.01
#